data_AF-A0AAU0M9J0-F1
#
_entry.id   AF-A0AAU0M9J0-F1
#
_cell.length_a   1.000
_cell.length_b   1.000
_cell.length_c   1.000
_cell.angle_alpha   90.00
_cell.angle_beta   90.00
_cell.angle_gamma   90.00
#
_symmetry.space_group_name_H-M   'P 1'
#
loop_
_entity.id
_entity.type
_entity.pdbx_description
1 polymer ?
#
loop_
_entity_poly.entity_id
_entity_poly.type
_entity_poly.pdbx_seq_one_letter_code
_entity_poly.pdbx_strand_id
1 'polypeptide(L)'
;MIGADMRASFTISPFLPDGRGNKLERFEVRDHGNYSDSLLLLCGSDEVAGQVRLSVDNDLENVILGPKSSKKWTHAFFFPKGVPQEIITLCEHLTEWLTIPCSPGIDITLSLDWYKQPGNSGELVLTEAGKLIQWTKYAAFPDGSSSHQARKDLMAALGETIRIHPVLSAAVVATSHPSSKGDWASFGERLDCDVAARVGKRFVPTSGLTREE
;
A
#
# COMPACT_ATOMS: atom_id res chain seq x y z
N MET A 1 -16.65 -45.37 -22.19
CA MET A 1 -15.87 -44.84 -21.04
C MET A 1 -16.04 -43.33 -21.04
N ILE A 2 -16.88 -42.81 -20.14
CA ILE A 2 -17.12 -41.36 -19.99
C ILE A 2 -16.16 -40.90 -18.90
N GLY A 3 -15.14 -40.13 -19.27
CA GLY A 3 -14.23 -39.52 -18.31
C GLY A 3 -14.98 -38.49 -17.48
N ALA A 4 -15.07 -38.72 -16.18
CA ALA A 4 -15.62 -37.75 -15.24
C ALA A 4 -14.63 -36.56 -15.16
N ASP A 5 -15.05 -35.41 -15.68
CA ASP A 5 -14.34 -34.14 -15.53
C ASP A 5 -14.46 -33.70 -14.05
N MET A 6 -13.52 -34.16 -13.22
CA MET A 6 -13.36 -33.75 -11.82
C MET A 6 -12.79 -32.32 -11.77
N ARG A 7 -13.61 -31.33 -12.15
CA ARG A 7 -13.30 -29.94 -11.83
C ARG A 7 -13.56 -29.73 -10.34
N ALA A 8 -12.50 -29.82 -9.55
CA ALA A 8 -12.55 -29.41 -8.15
C ALA A 8 -13.06 -27.96 -8.09
N SER A 9 -14.26 -27.74 -7.55
CA SER A 9 -14.77 -26.41 -7.30
C SER A 9 -14.08 -25.88 -6.05
N PHE A 10 -13.05 -25.06 -6.23
CA PHE A 10 -12.44 -24.30 -5.13
C PHE A 10 -13.39 -23.15 -4.75
N THR A 11 -13.94 -23.23 -3.53
CA THR A 11 -14.72 -22.13 -2.95
C THR A 11 -13.74 -21.10 -2.42
N ILE A 12 -13.77 -19.90 -3.00
CA ILE A 12 -12.96 -18.77 -2.53
C ILE A 12 -13.71 -18.11 -1.38
N SER A 13 -13.05 -17.93 -0.23
CA SER A 13 -13.62 -17.22 0.91
C SER A 13 -13.94 -15.77 0.53
N PRO A 14 -15.06 -15.21 1.03
CA PRO A 14 -15.35 -13.80 0.83
C PRO A 14 -14.28 -12.94 1.52
N PHE A 15 -13.97 -11.79 0.92
CA PHE A 15 -13.11 -10.78 1.52
C PHE A 15 -13.77 -10.23 2.79
N LEU A 16 -13.00 -10.11 3.88
CA LEU A 16 -13.43 -9.53 5.14
C LEU A 16 -12.51 -8.35 5.49
N PRO A 17 -12.99 -7.09 5.39
CA PRO A 17 -12.15 -5.93 5.67
C PRO A 17 -11.78 -5.82 7.16
N ASP A 18 -10.52 -5.51 7.43
CA ASP A 18 -10.04 -5.06 8.75
C ASP A 18 -10.12 -3.53 8.82
N GLY A 19 -10.83 -3.00 9.82
CA GLY A 19 -11.02 -1.55 9.98
C GLY A 19 -9.73 -0.77 10.28
N ARG A 20 -8.61 -1.46 10.54
CA ARG A 20 -7.30 -0.82 10.77
C ARG A 20 -6.49 -0.65 9.49
N GLY A 21 -6.82 -1.39 8.43
CA GLY A 21 -6.15 -1.32 7.13
C GLY A 21 -6.09 -2.67 6.41
N ASN A 22 -6.02 -2.63 5.08
CA ASN A 22 -6.10 -3.82 4.23
C ASN A 22 -5.07 -3.76 3.09
N LYS A 23 -4.55 -4.93 2.72
CA LYS A 23 -3.85 -5.13 1.45
C LYS A 23 -4.85 -5.56 0.37
N LEU A 24 -4.49 -5.39 -0.89
CA LEU A 24 -5.19 -6.04 -2.01
C LEU A 24 -4.90 -7.55 -1.94
N GLU A 25 -5.90 -8.40 -1.74
CA GLU A 25 -5.65 -9.85 -1.69
C GLU A 25 -5.22 -10.41 -3.04
N ARG A 26 -5.82 -9.89 -4.12
CA ARG A 26 -5.58 -10.30 -5.50
C ARG A 26 -6.26 -9.35 -6.47
N PHE A 27 -5.77 -9.34 -7.71
CA PHE A 27 -6.42 -8.69 -8.84
C PHE A 27 -6.35 -9.57 -10.10
N GLU A 28 -7.17 -9.24 -11.10
CA GLU A 28 -7.15 -9.88 -12.42
C GLU A 28 -7.49 -8.84 -13.49
N VAL A 29 -6.70 -8.78 -14.56
CA VAL A 29 -7.02 -8.01 -15.77
C VAL A 29 -7.65 -8.95 -16.79
N ARG A 30 -8.78 -8.55 -17.37
CA ARG A 30 -9.48 -9.31 -18.41
C ARG A 30 -9.76 -8.45 -19.63
N ASP A 31 -9.66 -9.04 -20.80
CA ASP A 31 -10.14 -8.41 -22.03
C ASP A 31 -11.68 -8.28 -21.99
N HIS A 32 -12.20 -7.16 -22.49
CA HIS A 32 -13.62 -6.84 -22.51
C HIS A 32 -14.12 -6.51 -23.92
N GLY A 33 -14.47 -7.53 -24.72
CA GLY A 33 -15.02 -7.30 -26.06
C GLY A 33 -13.94 -7.08 -27.11
N ASN A 34 -13.93 -5.93 -27.79
CA ASN A 34 -13.00 -5.64 -28.89
C ASN A 34 -11.58 -5.27 -28.37
N TYR A 35 -10.59 -5.34 -29.26
CA TYR A 35 -9.13 -5.42 -29.02
C TYR A 35 -8.41 -4.28 -28.26
N SER A 36 -9.09 -3.45 -27.48
CA SER A 36 -8.46 -2.44 -26.61
C SER A 36 -9.06 -2.36 -25.23
N ASP A 37 -10.20 -2.98 -24.99
CA ASP A 37 -11.00 -2.72 -23.80
C ASP A 37 -10.64 -3.73 -22.72
N SER A 38 -10.48 -3.30 -21.47
CA SER A 38 -10.15 -4.20 -20.37
C SER A 38 -10.93 -3.92 -19.10
N LEU A 39 -11.15 -4.98 -18.33
CA LEU A 39 -11.68 -4.94 -16.98
C LEU A 39 -10.57 -5.25 -15.99
N LEU A 40 -10.39 -4.38 -15.00
CA LEU A 40 -9.59 -4.64 -13.81
C LEU A 40 -10.54 -5.08 -12.68
N LEU A 41 -10.32 -6.29 -12.16
CA LEU A 41 -11.10 -6.89 -11.08
C LEU A 41 -10.24 -6.92 -9.81
N LEU A 42 -10.76 -6.41 -8.70
CA LEU A 42 -10.03 -6.35 -7.43
C LEU A 42 -10.75 -7.12 -6.31
N CYS A 43 -9.97 -7.76 -5.44
CA CYS A 43 -10.42 -8.32 -4.17
C CYS A 43 -9.72 -7.59 -3.02
N GLY A 44 -10.38 -6.59 -2.46
CA GLY A 44 -9.83 -5.72 -1.41
C GLY A 44 -10.89 -4.76 -0.87
N SER A 45 -10.47 -3.85 0.01
CA SER A 45 -11.37 -2.86 0.60
C SER A 45 -11.63 -1.66 -0.32
N ASP A 46 -12.58 -0.81 0.09
CA ASP A 46 -12.88 0.44 -0.62
C ASP A 46 -11.66 1.37 -0.69
N GLU A 47 -10.79 1.36 0.33
CA GLU A 47 -9.55 2.14 0.36
C GLU A 47 -8.57 1.69 -0.72
N VAL A 48 -8.42 0.38 -0.93
CA VAL A 48 -7.60 -0.20 -2.01
C VAL A 48 -8.14 0.23 -3.37
N ALA A 49 -9.45 0.09 -3.57
CA ALA A 49 -10.11 0.54 -4.78
C ALA A 49 -9.94 2.06 -4.98
N GLY A 50 -10.00 2.83 -3.90
CA GLY A 50 -9.74 4.27 -3.87
C GLY A 50 -8.35 4.65 -4.36
N GLN A 51 -7.29 3.91 -3.97
CA GLN A 51 -5.93 4.14 -4.47
C GLN A 51 -5.86 4.04 -6.00
N VAL A 52 -6.53 3.04 -6.58
CA VAL A 52 -6.58 2.86 -8.04
C VAL A 52 -7.36 4.01 -8.71
N ARG A 53 -8.54 4.38 -8.18
CA ARG A 53 -9.34 5.49 -8.73
C ARG A 53 -8.60 6.83 -8.72
N LEU A 54 -7.88 7.12 -7.63
CA LEU A 54 -7.11 8.37 -7.50
C LEU A 54 -5.86 8.40 -8.39
N SER A 55 -5.43 7.23 -8.88
CA SER A 55 -4.23 7.08 -9.70
C SER A 55 -4.50 7.20 -11.21
N VAL A 56 -5.74 7.46 -11.61
CA VAL A 56 -6.15 7.58 -13.02
C VAL A 56 -6.89 8.90 -13.26
N ASP A 57 -6.50 9.62 -14.31
CA ASP A 57 -7.06 10.93 -14.69
C ASP A 57 -8.41 10.81 -15.43
N ASN A 58 -9.36 10.08 -14.85
CA ASN A 58 -10.74 9.83 -15.36
C ASN A 58 -10.89 8.79 -16.49
N ASP A 59 -9.85 8.07 -16.88
CA ASP A 59 -9.94 6.98 -17.88
C ASP A 59 -10.38 5.64 -17.25
N LEU A 60 -11.40 5.71 -16.38
CA LEU A 60 -11.89 4.58 -15.59
C LEU A 60 -13.38 4.73 -15.29
N GLU A 61 -14.13 3.66 -15.50
CA GLU A 61 -15.54 3.56 -15.13
C GLU A 61 -15.75 2.47 -14.05
N ASN A 62 -16.57 2.76 -13.05
CA ASN A 62 -16.94 1.76 -12.05
C ASN A 62 -17.94 0.76 -12.65
N VAL A 63 -17.64 -0.53 -12.52
CA VAL A 63 -18.50 -1.60 -13.04
C VAL A 63 -19.21 -2.31 -11.89
N ILE A 64 -20.53 -2.41 -11.98
CA ILE A 64 -21.33 -3.18 -11.02
C ILE A 64 -21.11 -4.67 -11.28
N LEU A 65 -20.59 -5.38 -10.27
CA LEU A 65 -20.37 -6.81 -10.34
C LEU A 65 -21.70 -7.57 -10.33
N GLY A 66 -21.90 -8.45 -11.32
CA GLY A 66 -23.02 -9.39 -11.31
C GLY A 66 -22.89 -10.47 -10.22
N PRO A 67 -23.98 -11.21 -9.90
CA PRO A 67 -24.04 -12.13 -8.76
C PRO A 67 -23.00 -13.27 -8.73
N LYS A 68 -22.47 -13.66 -9.89
CA LYS A 68 -21.40 -14.67 -9.96
C LYS A 68 -20.03 -14.05 -9.67
N SER A 69 -19.77 -12.86 -10.21
CA SER A 69 -18.48 -12.18 -10.07
C SER A 69 -18.28 -11.61 -8.67
N SER A 70 -19.35 -11.13 -8.02
CA SER A 70 -19.31 -10.62 -6.64
C SER A 70 -18.97 -11.68 -5.58
N LYS A 71 -18.96 -12.97 -5.95
CA LYS A 71 -18.46 -14.05 -5.08
C LYS A 71 -16.94 -14.13 -5.03
N LYS A 72 -16.25 -13.62 -6.06
CA LYS A 72 -14.79 -13.68 -6.20
C LYS A 72 -14.14 -12.30 -6.05
N TRP A 73 -14.86 -11.26 -6.45
CA TRP A 73 -14.36 -9.90 -6.58
C TRP A 73 -15.21 -8.93 -5.78
N THR A 74 -14.55 -7.91 -5.28
CA THR A 74 -15.16 -6.82 -4.50
C THR A 74 -15.42 -5.59 -5.37
N HIS A 75 -14.53 -5.33 -6.33
CA HIS A 75 -14.59 -4.15 -7.19
C HIS A 75 -14.27 -4.54 -8.64
N ALA A 76 -14.78 -3.74 -9.57
CA ALA A 76 -14.45 -3.84 -10.98
C ALA A 76 -14.37 -2.45 -11.61
N PHE A 77 -13.39 -2.28 -12.49
CA PHE A 77 -13.15 -1.06 -13.23
C PHE A 77 -13.00 -1.36 -14.70
N PHE A 78 -13.65 -0.56 -15.55
CA PHE A 78 -13.52 -0.62 -16.99
C PHE A 78 -12.53 0.43 -17.49
N PHE A 79 -11.63 0.00 -18.37
CA PHE A 79 -10.63 0.81 -19.03
C PHE A 79 -10.85 0.74 -20.55
N PRO A 80 -11.34 1.81 -21.19
CA PRO A 80 -11.64 1.84 -22.64
C PRO A 80 -10.42 1.63 -23.56
N LYS A 81 -9.20 1.71 -23.02
CA LYS A 81 -7.94 1.56 -23.77
C LYS A 81 -6.97 0.58 -23.11
N GLY A 82 -7.51 -0.29 -22.26
CA GLY A 82 -6.74 -1.28 -21.54
C GLY A 82 -6.22 -0.73 -20.24
N VAL A 83 -5.88 -1.62 -19.31
CA VAL A 83 -5.34 -1.22 -18.01
C VAL A 83 -3.89 -0.75 -18.22
N PRO A 84 -3.54 0.50 -17.87
CA PRO A 84 -2.16 0.98 -17.99
C PRO A 84 -1.20 0.12 -17.15
N GLN A 85 0.03 -0.06 -17.64
CA GLN A 85 1.03 -0.88 -16.95
C GLN A 85 1.34 -0.34 -15.55
N GLU A 86 1.30 0.98 -15.38
CA GLU A 86 1.50 1.65 -14.09
C GLU A 86 0.43 1.25 -13.07
N ILE A 87 -0.82 1.03 -13.51
CA ILE A 87 -1.91 0.58 -12.64
C ILE A 87 -1.75 -0.90 -12.28
N ILE A 88 -1.29 -1.73 -13.22
CA ILE A 88 -0.96 -3.13 -12.92
C ILE A 88 0.15 -3.19 -11.87
N THR A 89 1.23 -2.44 -12.06
CA THR A 89 2.32 -2.34 -11.09
C THR A 89 1.85 -1.80 -9.74
N LEU A 90 0.99 -0.77 -9.73
CA LEU A 90 0.37 -0.31 -8.50
C LEU A 90 -0.42 -1.43 -7.80
N CYS A 91 -1.23 -2.20 -8.53
CA CYS A 91 -1.97 -3.31 -7.96
C CYS A 91 -1.05 -4.39 -7.37
N GLU A 92 0.05 -4.74 -8.04
CA GLU A 92 1.06 -5.66 -7.49
C GLU A 92 1.64 -5.13 -6.18
N HIS A 93 1.92 -3.84 -6.09
CA HIS A 93 2.42 -3.25 -4.85
C HIS A 93 1.35 -3.14 -3.76
N LEU A 94 0.09 -2.91 -4.12
CA LEU A 94 -1.03 -2.90 -3.17
C LEU A 94 -1.29 -4.29 -2.57
N THR A 95 -0.77 -5.39 -3.15
CA THR A 95 -0.81 -6.70 -2.46
C THR A 95 0.17 -6.77 -1.30
N GLU A 96 1.19 -5.92 -1.30
CA GLU A 96 2.23 -5.87 -0.27
C GLU A 96 2.02 -4.71 0.72
N TRP A 97 1.46 -3.58 0.27
CA TRP A 97 1.22 -2.39 1.09
C TRP A 97 -0.14 -2.41 1.77
N LEU A 98 -0.19 -1.83 2.97
CA LEU A 98 -1.44 -1.59 3.68
C LEU A 98 -2.03 -0.25 3.28
N THR A 99 -3.26 -0.30 2.78
CA THR A 99 -4.14 0.86 2.66
C THR A 99 -4.89 1.07 3.97
N ILE A 100 -4.92 2.29 4.47
CA ILE A 100 -5.52 2.62 5.77
C ILE A 100 -6.69 3.59 5.53
N PRO A 101 -7.83 3.41 6.23
CA PRO A 101 -8.95 4.35 6.16
C PRO A 101 -8.49 5.78 6.42
N CYS A 102 -8.84 6.69 5.50
CA CYS A 102 -8.41 8.08 5.56
C CYS A 102 -9.35 8.90 6.44
N SER A 103 -8.77 9.83 7.20
CA SER A 103 -9.54 10.88 7.87
C SER A 103 -9.91 12.00 6.89
N PRO A 104 -10.93 12.83 7.18
CA PRO A 104 -11.26 13.98 6.34
C PRO A 104 -10.04 14.88 6.09
N GLY A 105 -9.78 15.24 4.84
CA GLY A 105 -8.63 16.05 4.42
C GLY A 105 -7.35 15.26 4.13
N ILE A 106 -7.40 13.93 4.19
CA ILE A 106 -6.33 13.04 3.72
C ILE A 106 -6.84 12.28 2.50
N ASP A 107 -6.18 12.44 1.35
CA ASP A 107 -6.57 11.76 0.12
C ASP A 107 -6.24 10.27 0.15
N ILE A 108 -5.04 9.93 0.65
CA ILE A 108 -4.53 8.56 0.73
C ILE A 108 -3.73 8.34 2.01
N THR A 109 -3.80 7.12 2.55
CA THR A 109 -2.96 6.67 3.65
C THR A 109 -2.43 5.27 3.34
N LEU A 110 -1.11 5.13 3.39
CA LEU A 110 -0.40 3.89 3.07
C LEU A 110 0.65 3.58 4.14
N SER A 111 0.85 2.30 4.41
CA SER A 111 1.98 1.78 5.18
C SER A 111 2.65 0.64 4.41
N LEU A 112 3.96 0.47 4.59
CA LEU A 112 4.69 -0.65 4.00
C LEU A 112 4.12 -2.00 4.45
N ASP A 113 3.86 -2.15 5.76
CA ASP A 113 3.17 -3.30 6.34
C ASP A 113 2.77 -3.03 7.80
N TRP A 114 2.17 -4.01 8.45
CA TRP A 114 2.01 -4.08 9.90
C TRP A 114 3.37 -4.16 10.58
N TYR A 115 3.51 -3.66 11.81
CA TYR A 115 4.74 -3.92 12.57
C TYR A 115 4.87 -5.39 12.99
N LYS A 116 3.75 -5.99 13.43
CA LYS A 116 3.64 -7.41 13.78
C LYS A 116 2.31 -7.98 13.28
N GLN A 117 2.29 -9.26 12.98
CA GLN A 117 1.08 -9.99 12.58
C GLN A 117 1.03 -11.37 13.24
N PRO A 118 -0.16 -11.98 13.36
CA PRO A 118 -0.28 -13.36 13.82
C PRO A 118 0.48 -14.31 12.88
N GLY A 119 1.34 -15.15 13.45
CA GLY A 119 1.98 -16.27 12.78
C GLY A 119 1.06 -17.48 12.70
N ASN A 120 1.57 -18.59 12.17
CA ASN A 120 0.80 -19.82 11.96
C ASN A 120 0.27 -20.43 13.27
N SER A 121 0.97 -20.23 14.39
CA SER A 121 0.53 -20.66 15.73
C SER A 121 -0.16 -19.55 16.54
N GLY A 122 -0.45 -18.40 15.93
CA GLY A 122 -1.13 -17.27 16.55
C GLY A 122 -0.23 -16.33 17.36
N GLU A 123 1.07 -16.64 17.48
CA GLU A 123 2.08 -15.75 18.07
C GLU A 123 2.29 -14.51 17.19
N LEU A 124 2.63 -13.37 17.80
CA LEU A 124 2.89 -12.16 17.03
C LEU A 124 4.33 -12.16 16.52
N VAL A 125 4.49 -12.27 15.20
CA VAL A 125 5.79 -12.22 14.50
C VAL A 125 5.98 -10.87 13.83
N LEU A 126 7.24 -10.44 13.67
CA LEU A 126 7.57 -9.23 12.92
C LEU A 126 7.39 -9.50 11.42
N THR A 127 6.77 -8.55 10.72
CA THR A 127 6.80 -8.50 9.25
C THR A 127 8.19 -8.05 8.78
N GLU A 128 8.45 -8.08 7.47
CA GLU A 128 9.71 -7.53 6.93
C GLU A 128 9.86 -6.04 7.24
N ALA A 129 8.81 -5.24 7.04
CA ALA A 129 8.82 -3.83 7.43
C ALA A 129 9.03 -3.66 8.95
N GLY A 130 8.42 -4.54 9.76
CA GLY A 130 8.59 -4.57 11.21
C GLY A 130 10.03 -4.86 11.63
N LYS A 131 10.72 -5.79 10.96
CA LYS A 131 12.15 -6.07 11.19
C LYS A 131 13.01 -4.87 10.86
N LEU A 132 12.77 -4.20 9.73
CA LEU A 132 13.48 -2.98 9.36
C LEU A 132 13.33 -1.89 10.44
N ILE A 133 12.11 -1.67 10.94
CA ILE A 133 11.87 -0.73 12.05
C ILE A 133 12.59 -1.18 13.32
N GLN A 134 12.56 -2.47 13.66
CA GLN A 134 13.22 -2.99 14.85
C GLN A 134 14.74 -2.77 14.78
N TRP A 135 15.37 -3.11 13.66
CA TRP A 135 16.81 -3.02 13.47
C TRP A 135 17.32 -1.60 13.22
N THR A 136 16.42 -0.62 13.03
CA THR A 136 16.79 0.79 12.88
C THR A 136 16.49 1.57 14.14
N LYS A 137 15.23 1.63 14.56
CA LYS A 137 14.78 2.47 15.68
C LYS A 137 15.12 1.88 17.04
N TYR A 138 15.15 0.55 17.16
CA TYR A 138 15.30 -0.15 18.44
C TYR A 138 16.57 -1.02 18.52
N ALA A 139 17.55 -0.78 17.63
CA ALA A 139 18.81 -1.52 17.66
C ALA A 139 19.62 -1.20 18.91
N ALA A 140 20.17 -2.23 19.55
CA ALA A 140 21.09 -2.06 20.68
C ALA A 140 22.40 -1.36 20.28
N PHE A 141 22.79 -1.50 19.01
CA PHE A 141 23.97 -0.86 18.40
C PHE A 141 23.53 -0.09 17.13
N PRO A 142 23.00 1.14 17.27
CA PRO A 142 22.44 1.91 16.16
C PRO A 142 23.47 2.29 15.08
N ASP A 143 24.75 2.36 15.47
CA ASP A 143 25.87 2.62 14.54
C ASP A 143 26.50 1.33 13.97
N GLY A 144 25.86 0.17 14.23
CA GLY A 144 26.28 -1.12 13.69
C GLY A 144 25.95 -1.25 12.20
N SER A 145 26.76 -2.04 11.48
CA SER A 145 26.59 -2.29 10.03
C SER A 145 25.19 -2.78 9.68
N SER A 146 24.60 -3.68 10.46
CA SER A 146 23.25 -4.20 10.24
C SER A 146 22.17 -3.13 10.42
N SER A 147 22.33 -2.21 11.37
CA SER A 147 21.37 -1.12 11.59
C SER A 147 21.43 -0.11 10.46
N HIS A 148 22.64 0.24 10.01
CA HIS A 148 22.83 1.07 8.83
C HIS A 148 22.23 0.46 7.56
N GLN A 149 22.42 -0.85 7.36
CA GLN A 149 21.84 -1.54 6.20
C GLN A 149 20.31 -1.54 6.29
N ALA A 150 19.72 -1.90 7.44
CA ALA A 150 18.28 -1.85 7.62
C ALA A 150 17.70 -0.44 7.40
N ARG A 151 18.43 0.62 7.76
CA ARG A 151 18.01 2.00 7.47
C ARG A 151 18.01 2.30 5.97
N LYS A 152 19.03 1.87 5.25
CA LYS A 152 19.09 2.01 3.78
C LYS A 152 17.94 1.26 3.12
N ASP A 153 17.65 0.05 3.58
CA ASP A 153 16.58 -0.79 3.04
C ASP A 153 15.20 -0.19 3.33
N LEU A 154 14.99 0.34 4.55
CA LEU A 154 13.76 1.06 4.91
C LEU A 154 13.57 2.32 4.05
N MET A 155 14.62 3.13 3.89
CA MET A 155 14.57 4.32 3.04
C MET A 155 14.32 3.96 1.57
N ALA A 156 14.90 2.85 1.10
CA ALA A 156 14.67 2.37 -0.25
C ALA A 156 13.22 1.94 -0.44
N ALA A 157 12.66 1.16 0.49
CA ALA A 157 11.26 0.73 0.45
C ALA A 157 10.28 1.92 0.47
N LEU A 158 10.47 2.87 1.39
CA LEU A 158 9.63 4.08 1.46
C LEU A 158 9.75 4.94 0.21
N GLY A 159 10.99 5.14 -0.28
CA GLY A 159 11.22 5.93 -1.49
C GLY A 159 10.60 5.29 -2.73
N GLU A 160 10.64 3.96 -2.81
CA GLU A 160 10.05 3.19 -3.90
C GLU A 160 8.53 3.27 -3.88
N THR A 161 7.90 3.19 -2.69
CA THR A 161 6.45 3.44 -2.54
C THR A 161 6.04 4.81 -3.05
N ILE A 162 6.78 5.86 -2.69
CA ILE A 162 6.50 7.23 -3.17
C ILE A 162 6.68 7.33 -4.69
N ARG A 163 7.68 6.68 -5.25
CA ARG A 163 7.98 6.74 -6.69
C ARG A 163 6.93 6.03 -7.53
N ILE A 164 6.48 4.86 -7.10
CA ILE A 164 5.51 4.05 -7.84
C ILE A 164 4.10 4.61 -7.71
N HIS A 165 3.70 5.04 -6.51
CA HIS A 165 2.32 5.44 -6.30
C HIS A 165 2.03 6.78 -7.01
N PRO A 166 1.14 6.83 -8.01
CA PRO A 166 0.99 8.02 -8.87
C PRO A 166 0.72 9.31 -8.07
N VAL A 167 -0.20 9.26 -7.11
CA VAL A 167 -0.52 10.40 -6.22
C VAL A 167 0.69 10.87 -5.40
N LEU A 168 1.45 9.95 -4.78
CA LEU A 168 2.62 10.31 -3.96
C LEU A 168 3.77 10.82 -4.84
N SER A 169 3.93 10.23 -6.02
CA SER A 169 4.95 10.63 -6.99
C SER A 169 4.72 12.05 -7.51
N ALA A 170 3.46 12.48 -7.60
CA ALA A 170 3.06 13.82 -8.02
C ALA A 170 3.23 14.89 -6.91
N ALA A 171 3.35 14.48 -5.64
CA ALA A 171 3.53 15.42 -4.54
C ALA A 171 4.79 16.27 -4.73
N VAL A 172 4.72 17.57 -4.39
CA VAL A 172 5.85 18.50 -4.53
C VAL A 172 6.65 18.62 -3.23
N VAL A 173 5.98 18.36 -2.11
CA VAL A 173 6.49 18.56 -0.76
C VAL A 173 6.30 17.28 0.05
N ALA A 174 7.29 16.99 0.88
CA ALA A 174 7.19 16.01 1.95
C ALA A 174 7.25 16.74 3.30
N THR A 175 6.54 16.23 4.30
CA THR A 175 6.55 16.75 5.66
C THR A 175 6.52 15.58 6.63
N SER A 176 7.06 15.76 7.83
CA SER A 176 6.88 14.84 8.95
C SER A 176 5.71 15.28 9.83
N HIS A 177 5.27 14.42 10.75
CA HIS A 177 4.55 14.88 11.93
C HIS A 177 5.55 15.30 13.02
N PRO A 178 5.27 16.38 13.77
CA PRO A 178 6.17 16.80 14.83
C PRO A 178 6.25 15.70 15.89
N SER A 179 7.46 15.36 16.29
CA SER A 179 7.68 14.52 17.47
C SER A 179 7.19 15.22 18.73
N SER A 180 7.15 14.51 19.87
CA SER A 180 6.74 15.11 21.15
C SER A 180 7.56 16.36 21.53
N LYS A 181 8.81 16.45 21.06
CA LYS A 181 9.71 17.60 21.28
C LYS A 181 9.68 18.62 20.14
N GLY A 182 9.31 18.21 18.92
CA GLY A 182 9.31 19.06 17.73
C GLY A 182 10.68 19.67 17.40
N ASP A 183 11.76 19.02 17.83
CA ASP A 183 13.14 19.52 17.76
C ASP A 183 13.94 18.95 16.58
N TRP A 184 13.29 18.21 15.67
CA TRP A 184 13.90 17.54 14.51
C TRP A 184 14.90 16.44 14.88
N ALA A 185 15.03 16.10 16.16
CA ALA A 185 16.02 15.14 16.60
C ALA A 185 15.49 13.71 16.56
N SER A 186 14.18 13.50 16.46
CA SER A 186 13.60 12.17 16.50
C SER A 186 13.97 11.32 15.29
N PHE A 187 13.97 9.99 15.48
CA PHE A 187 14.24 9.04 14.41
C PHE A 187 13.31 9.25 13.20
N GLY A 188 12.01 9.46 13.46
CA GLY A 188 11.00 9.66 12.41
C GLY A 188 11.28 10.92 11.59
N GLU A 189 11.50 12.06 12.25
CA GLU A 189 11.78 13.33 11.55
C GLU A 189 13.04 13.25 10.67
N ARG A 190 14.10 12.59 11.17
CA ARG A 190 15.32 12.36 10.38
C ARG A 190 15.08 11.43 9.19
N LEU A 191 14.35 10.33 9.42
CA LEU A 191 14.01 9.38 8.36
C LEU A 191 13.17 10.05 7.26
N ASP A 192 12.18 10.84 7.63
CA ASP A 192 11.30 11.54 6.69
C ASP A 192 12.09 12.53 5.83
N CYS A 193 13.01 13.29 6.45
CA CYS A 193 13.92 14.19 5.73
C CYS A 193 14.83 13.41 4.74
N ASP A 194 15.39 12.28 5.17
CA ASP A 194 16.26 11.47 4.34
C ASP A 194 15.50 10.83 3.17
N VAL A 195 14.27 10.36 3.39
CA VAL A 195 13.40 9.82 2.33
C VAL A 195 13.03 10.93 1.35
N ALA A 196 12.62 12.10 1.84
CA ALA A 196 12.30 13.25 0.99
C ALA A 196 13.49 13.64 0.09
N ALA A 197 14.69 13.72 0.65
CA ALA A 197 15.91 13.97 -0.12
C ALA A 197 16.15 12.88 -1.19
N ARG A 198 15.95 11.61 -0.83
CA ARG A 198 16.13 10.48 -1.75
C ARG A 198 15.15 10.50 -2.94
N VAL A 199 13.90 10.90 -2.71
CA VAL A 199 12.88 10.99 -3.77
C VAL A 199 12.79 12.36 -4.45
N GLY A 200 13.74 13.27 -4.15
CA GLY A 200 13.81 14.59 -4.77
C GLY A 200 12.64 15.51 -4.40
N LYS A 201 12.06 15.34 -3.22
CA LYS A 201 10.95 16.17 -2.72
C LYS A 201 11.47 17.26 -1.79
N ARG A 202 10.86 18.45 -1.85
CA ARG A 202 11.17 19.50 -0.88
C ARG A 202 10.66 19.08 0.49
N PHE A 203 11.54 18.91 1.46
CA PHE A 203 11.15 18.66 2.84
C PHE A 203 10.73 19.97 3.51
N VAL A 204 9.52 20.00 4.06
CA VAL A 204 9.02 21.12 4.87
C VAL A 204 8.84 20.64 6.30
N PRO A 205 9.62 21.18 7.25
CA PRO A 205 9.49 20.84 8.65
C PRO A 205 8.18 21.38 9.25
N THR A 206 7.37 20.53 9.88
CA THR A 206 6.28 20.89 10.80
C THR A 206 6.77 21.17 12.22
N SER A 207 6.56 22.40 12.70
CA SER A 207 6.68 22.69 14.14
C SER A 207 5.35 22.38 14.82
N GLY A 208 5.38 21.56 15.87
CA GLY A 208 4.24 21.31 16.75
C GLY A 208 4.38 22.07 18.06
N LEU A 209 3.27 22.40 18.71
CA LEU A 209 3.30 22.79 20.12
C LEU A 209 3.91 21.64 20.91
N THR A 210 4.93 21.92 21.73
CA THR A 210 5.46 20.96 22.68
C THR A 210 4.30 20.46 23.53
N ARG A 211 4.09 19.14 23.59
CA ARG A 211 3.08 18.59 24.50
C ARG A 211 3.53 18.94 25.92
N GLU A 212 2.73 19.71 26.64
CA GLU A 212 2.90 19.85 28.09
C GLU A 212 2.76 18.45 28.69
N GLU A 213 3.81 17.99 29.39
CA GLU A 213 3.83 16.67 30.07
C GLU A 213 2.93 16.66 31.30
#